data_AF-A0A3L7VV80-F1
#
_entry.id   AF-A0A3L7VV80-F1
#
_cell.length_a   1.000
_cell.length_b   1.000
_cell.length_c   1.000
_cell.angle_alpha   90.00
_cell.angle_beta   90.00
_cell.angle_gamma   90.00
#
_symmetry.space_group_name_H-M   'P 1'
#
loop_
_entity.id
_entity.type
_entity.pdbx_description
1 polymer ?
#
loop_
_entity_poly.entity_id
_entity_poly.type
_entity_poly.pdbx_seq_one_letter_code
_entity_poly.pdbx_strand_id
1 'polypeptide(L)'
;MSQLCAIIIADDPLLRDTALESVCGNASYQTLLSEIHALEEFRQQRTNLYERVRALFFLYAIHRFYLPAHYPAAQATHVPYDGYVHLLNRRFEEAVALFVAAFMRAPSDALSSALATAYHQLAFQTLADQVRQSVRAVRGNQWMFRMGHPADYPLRIHPRLLTRDADQAFPILQEATPVRMDLSHSGWSDIFFLGMDFPAGAQVLNISVDLCVRGRDATTRPPVEAYLRVIDE
;
A
#
# COMPACT_ATOMS: atom_id res chain seq x y z
N MET A 1 -6.51 23.03 18.76
CA MET A 1 -5.62 21.87 18.61
C MET A 1 -6.40 20.84 17.80
N SER A 2 -5.84 20.33 16.70
CA SER A 2 -6.56 19.37 15.85
C SER A 2 -6.74 18.04 16.58
N GLN A 3 -7.98 17.55 16.63
CA GLN A 3 -8.30 16.28 17.26
C GLN A 3 -7.76 15.12 16.41
N LEU A 4 -7.80 15.25 15.08
CA LEU A 4 -7.32 14.20 14.18
C LEU A 4 -5.80 14.05 14.22
N CYS A 5 -5.05 15.15 14.30
CA CYS A 5 -3.60 15.08 14.51
C CYS A 5 -3.25 14.43 15.85
N ALA A 6 -4.03 14.69 16.91
CA ALA A 6 -3.85 14.04 18.22
C ALA A 6 -4.11 12.53 18.15
N ILE A 7 -5.13 12.09 17.42
CA ILE A 7 -5.40 10.66 17.16
C ILE A 7 -4.25 9.99 16.39
N ILE A 8 -3.63 10.71 15.44
CA ILE A 8 -2.54 10.16 14.64
C ILE A 8 -1.31 9.84 15.50
N ILE A 9 -0.92 10.76 16.38
CA ILE A 9 0.29 10.65 17.22
C ILE A 9 0.06 9.93 18.56
N ALA A 10 -1.16 9.48 18.82
CA ALA A 10 -1.49 8.84 20.10
C ALA A 10 -0.75 7.50 20.26
N ASP A 11 -0.06 7.35 21.40
CA ASP A 11 0.54 6.08 21.80
C ASP A 11 -0.50 5.08 22.32
N ASP A 12 -1.54 5.58 23.00
CA ASP A 12 -2.65 4.77 23.51
C ASP A 12 -3.50 4.21 22.36
N PRO A 13 -3.58 2.87 22.19
CA PRO A 13 -4.40 2.24 21.15
C PRO A 13 -5.87 2.67 21.17
N LEU A 14 -6.45 2.91 22.35
CA LEU A 14 -7.87 3.29 22.43
C LEU A 14 -8.14 4.65 21.76
N LEU A 15 -7.21 5.59 21.93
CA LEU A 15 -7.28 6.89 21.27
C LEU A 15 -6.83 6.79 19.81
N ARG A 16 -5.73 6.09 19.54
CA ARG A 16 -5.16 5.96 18.20
C ARG A 16 -6.11 5.29 17.22
N ASP A 17 -6.82 4.26 17.66
CA ASP A 17 -7.68 3.42 16.85
C ASP A 17 -9.15 3.90 16.90
N THR A 18 -9.36 5.15 17.35
CA THR A 18 -10.66 5.83 17.30
C THR A 18 -11.18 5.91 15.86
N ALA A 19 -12.42 5.48 15.65
CA ALA A 19 -13.07 5.54 14.35
C ALA A 19 -13.21 6.99 13.88
N LEU A 20 -12.81 7.27 12.64
CA LEU A 20 -12.86 8.61 12.06
C LEU A 20 -14.27 9.22 12.09
N GLU A 21 -15.29 8.39 11.90
CA GLU A 21 -16.70 8.79 11.96
C GLU A 21 -17.08 9.43 13.30
N SER A 22 -16.49 8.98 14.41
CA SER A 22 -16.77 9.55 15.73
C SER A 22 -16.37 11.02 15.84
N VAL A 23 -15.40 11.46 15.04
CA VAL A 23 -14.93 12.85 15.00
C VAL A 23 -15.61 13.62 13.88
N CYS A 24 -15.70 13.05 12.68
CA CYS A 24 -16.15 13.75 11.48
C CYS A 24 -17.67 13.68 11.23
N GLY A 25 -18.37 12.66 11.72
CA GLY A 25 -19.75 12.37 11.33
C GLY A 25 -20.75 13.48 11.68
N ASN A 26 -20.59 14.13 12.83
CA ASN A 26 -21.41 15.26 13.27
C ASN A 26 -20.64 16.59 13.27
N ALA A 27 -19.45 16.63 12.67
CA ALA A 27 -18.63 17.82 12.65
C ALA A 27 -19.30 18.92 11.79
N SER A 28 -19.16 20.16 12.24
CA SER A 28 -19.56 21.29 11.41
C SER A 28 -18.62 21.43 10.20
N TYR A 29 -19.11 22.05 9.12
CA TYR A 29 -18.29 22.35 7.96
C TYR A 29 -16.99 23.11 8.33
N GLN A 30 -17.09 24.09 9.25
CA GLN A 30 -15.93 24.85 9.72
C GLN A 30 -14.94 23.98 10.50
N THR A 31 -15.44 23.05 11.32
CA THR A 31 -14.61 22.09 12.03
C THR A 31 -13.85 21.20 11.04
N LEU A 32 -14.53 20.65 10.03
CA LEU A 32 -13.89 19.83 9.00
C LEU A 32 -12.80 20.59 8.25
N LEU A 33 -13.05 21.86 7.86
CA LEU A 33 -12.03 22.68 7.20
C LEU A 33 -10.83 22.94 8.11
N SER A 34 -11.05 23.18 9.41
CA SER A 34 -9.96 23.40 10.37
C SER A 34 -9.10 22.14 10.55
N GLU A 35 -9.73 20.96 10.58
CA GLU A 35 -9.03 19.68 10.67
C GLU A 35 -8.25 19.38 9.37
N ILE A 36 -8.81 19.69 8.20
CA ILE A 36 -8.11 19.55 6.91
C ILE A 36 -6.83 20.40 6.88
N HIS A 37 -6.91 21.68 7.26
CA HIS A 37 -5.72 22.54 7.30
C HIS A 37 -4.65 21.99 8.26
N ALA A 38 -5.07 21.56 9.45
CA ALA A 38 -4.14 21.00 10.42
C ALA A 38 -3.48 19.72 9.92
N LEU A 39 -4.24 18.83 9.25
CA LEU A 39 -3.71 17.60 8.65
C LEU A 39 -2.77 17.87 7.48
N GLU A 40 -3.06 18.88 6.66
CA GLU A 40 -2.22 19.29 5.54
C GLU A 40 -0.88 19.87 6.03
N GLU A 41 -0.89 20.73 7.04
CA GLU A 41 0.33 21.21 7.68
C GLU A 41 1.10 20.06 8.34
N PHE A 42 0.37 19.20 9.07
CA PHE A 42 0.94 18.05 9.76
C PHE A 42 1.68 17.12 8.78
N ARG A 43 1.05 16.70 7.68
CA ARG A 43 1.67 15.73 6.74
C ARG A 43 2.94 16.27 6.07
N GLN A 44 3.06 17.60 5.93
CA GLN A 44 4.21 18.24 5.31
C GLN A 44 5.40 18.37 6.28
N GLN A 45 5.13 18.51 7.57
CA GLN A 45 6.16 18.68 8.61
C GLN A 45 6.67 17.35 9.19
N ARG A 46 5.86 16.27 9.13
CA ARG A 46 6.25 14.99 9.70
C ARG A 46 7.26 14.25 8.84
N THR A 47 8.19 13.59 9.52
CA THR A 47 9.14 12.63 8.91
C THR A 47 8.69 11.19 9.10
N ASN A 48 7.87 10.91 10.11
CA ASN A 48 7.31 9.59 10.36
C ASN A 48 6.32 9.21 9.24
N LEU A 49 6.60 8.12 8.55
CA LEU A 49 5.84 7.66 7.39
C LEU A 49 4.45 7.18 7.78
N TYR A 50 4.32 6.45 8.89
CA TYR A 50 3.03 5.95 9.36
C TYR A 50 2.08 7.12 9.65
N GLU A 51 2.56 8.14 10.37
CA GLU A 51 1.80 9.35 10.66
C GLU A 51 1.37 10.08 9.38
N ARG A 52 2.28 10.24 8.41
CA ARG A 52 1.99 10.90 7.13
C ARG A 52 0.95 10.14 6.32
N VAL A 53 1.07 8.81 6.22
CA VAL A 53 0.12 7.97 5.49
C VAL A 53 -1.26 8.02 6.15
N ARG A 54 -1.34 7.99 7.49
CA ARG A 54 -2.61 8.19 8.19
C ARG A 54 -3.22 9.55 7.90
N ALA A 55 -2.43 10.62 7.91
CA ALA A 55 -2.91 11.96 7.58
C ALA A 55 -3.47 12.02 6.16
N LEU A 56 -2.81 11.40 5.17
CA LEU A 56 -3.29 11.31 3.79
C LEU A 56 -4.63 10.55 3.69
N PHE A 57 -4.79 9.44 4.41
CA PHE A 57 -6.06 8.70 4.42
C PHE A 57 -7.17 9.44 5.16
N PHE A 58 -6.85 10.20 6.21
CA PHE A 58 -7.83 11.06 6.88
C PHE A 58 -8.28 12.19 5.95
N LEU A 59 -7.36 12.87 5.27
CA LEU A 59 -7.67 13.88 4.25
C LEU A 59 -8.54 13.30 3.13
N TYR A 60 -8.17 12.13 2.59
CA TYR A 60 -8.99 11.38 1.63
C TYR A 60 -10.42 11.17 2.14
N ALA A 61 -10.56 10.64 3.36
CA ALA A 61 -11.87 10.29 3.91
C ALA A 61 -12.74 11.54 4.16
N ILE A 62 -12.16 12.62 4.70
CA ILE A 62 -12.85 13.90 4.91
C ILE A 62 -13.41 14.44 3.58
N HIS A 63 -12.56 14.52 2.55
CA HIS A 63 -12.99 14.99 1.23
C HIS A 63 -14.00 14.06 0.55
N ARG A 64 -13.88 12.75 0.74
CA ARG A 64 -14.73 11.77 0.06
C ARG A 64 -16.09 11.56 0.70
N PHE A 65 -16.16 11.58 2.03
CA PHE A 65 -17.33 11.09 2.77
C PHE A 65 -18.02 12.14 3.63
N TYR A 66 -17.28 13.15 4.14
CA TYR A 66 -17.82 14.08 5.12
C TYR A 66 -18.10 15.46 4.54
N LEU A 67 -17.21 15.98 3.69
CA LEU A 67 -17.43 17.28 3.03
C LEU A 67 -18.60 17.33 2.03
N PRO A 68 -18.88 16.29 1.21
CA PRO A 68 -19.91 16.38 0.17
C PRO A 68 -21.29 16.79 0.66
N ALA A 69 -21.68 16.37 1.87
CA ALA A 69 -22.97 16.70 2.47
C ALA A 69 -23.16 18.20 2.78
N HIS A 70 -22.07 18.98 2.81
CA HIS A 70 -22.11 20.42 3.09
C HIS A 70 -22.14 21.29 1.83
N TYR A 71 -22.03 20.70 0.63
CA TYR A 71 -22.09 21.45 -0.62
C TYR A 71 -23.52 21.61 -1.13
N PRO A 72 -23.86 22.73 -1.79
CA PRO A 72 -25.12 22.88 -2.48
C PRO A 72 -25.18 21.95 -3.70
N ALA A 73 -26.32 21.32 -3.93
CA ALA A 73 -26.52 20.26 -4.94
C ALA A 73 -26.30 20.69 -6.41
N ALA A 74 -26.24 21.99 -6.71
CA ALA A 74 -26.22 22.53 -8.07
C ALA A 74 -25.19 23.65 -8.26
N GLN A 75 -23.94 23.41 -7.84
CA GLN A 75 -22.86 24.35 -8.06
C GLN A 75 -22.07 23.95 -9.32
N ALA A 76 -21.91 24.89 -10.26
CA ALA A 76 -20.97 24.71 -11.35
C ALA A 76 -19.57 24.52 -10.76
N THR A 77 -18.99 23.33 -10.96
CA THR A 77 -17.72 22.96 -10.36
C THR A 77 -16.60 23.02 -11.38
N HIS A 78 -15.49 23.66 -11.02
CA HIS A 78 -14.29 23.73 -11.86
C HIS A 78 -13.14 23.01 -11.18
N VAL A 79 -12.61 21.97 -11.84
CA VAL A 79 -11.36 21.33 -11.44
C VAL A 79 -10.25 21.87 -12.35
N PRO A 80 -9.16 22.42 -11.79
CA PRO A 80 -8.03 22.90 -12.59
C PRO A 80 -7.49 21.81 -13.51
N TYR A 81 -7.45 22.10 -14.82
CA TYR A 81 -6.99 21.15 -15.83
C TYR A 81 -5.55 20.69 -15.59
N ASP A 82 -4.65 21.60 -15.21
CA ASP A 82 -3.26 21.26 -14.92
C ASP A 82 -3.14 20.26 -13.76
N GLY A 83 -3.96 20.42 -12.71
CA GLY A 83 -4.01 19.47 -11.61
C GLY A 83 -4.47 18.08 -12.06
N TYR A 84 -5.45 18.01 -12.98
CA TYR A 84 -5.87 16.76 -13.59
C TYR A 84 -4.76 16.10 -14.42
N VAL A 85 -4.00 16.89 -15.20
CA VAL A 85 -2.84 16.40 -15.95
C VAL A 85 -1.76 15.85 -15.03
N HIS A 86 -1.46 16.54 -13.92
CA HIS A 86 -0.52 16.04 -12.91
C HIS A 86 -0.97 14.71 -12.31
N LEU A 87 -2.26 14.59 -11.96
CA LEU A 87 -2.85 13.36 -11.42
C LEU A 87 -2.68 12.18 -12.38
N LEU A 88 -2.99 12.36 -13.67
CA LEU A 88 -2.82 11.31 -14.70
C LEU A 88 -1.36 10.88 -14.87
N ASN A 89 -0.43 11.83 -14.76
CA ASN A 89 1.01 11.58 -14.86
C ASN A 89 1.63 11.07 -13.55
N ARG A 90 0.81 10.71 -12.55
CA ARG A 90 1.25 10.23 -11.23
C ARG A 90 2.12 11.23 -10.47
N ARG A 91 1.97 12.53 -10.77
CA ARG A 91 2.60 13.66 -10.06
C ARG A 91 1.66 14.15 -8.97
N PHE A 92 1.48 13.32 -7.95
CA PHE A 92 0.37 13.48 -7.00
C PHE A 92 0.53 14.69 -6.07
N GLU A 93 1.74 15.00 -5.60
CA GLU A 93 1.97 16.18 -4.74
C GLU A 93 1.66 17.47 -5.50
N GLU A 94 2.08 17.58 -6.77
CA GLU A 94 1.77 18.74 -7.60
C GLU A 94 0.28 18.86 -7.90
N ALA A 95 -0.41 17.72 -8.13
CA ALA A 95 -1.86 17.70 -8.28
C ALA A 95 -2.57 18.19 -7.01
N VAL A 96 -2.18 17.67 -5.83
CA VAL A 96 -2.71 18.08 -4.53
C VAL A 96 -2.50 19.57 -4.33
N ALA A 97 -1.30 20.11 -4.58
CA ALA A 97 -1.02 21.54 -4.41
C ALA A 97 -1.96 22.43 -5.23
N LEU A 98 -2.20 22.08 -6.51
CA LEU A 98 -3.11 22.82 -7.37
C LEU A 98 -4.57 22.71 -6.93
N PHE A 99 -5.00 21.51 -6.52
CA PHE A 99 -6.36 21.29 -6.04
C PHE A 99 -6.62 21.98 -4.70
N VAL A 100 -5.67 21.96 -3.76
CA VAL A 100 -5.75 22.68 -2.48
C VAL A 100 -5.84 24.19 -2.75
N ALA A 101 -4.98 24.74 -3.61
CA ALA A 101 -5.03 26.16 -3.95
C ALA A 101 -6.37 26.59 -4.60
N ALA A 102 -7.00 25.71 -5.39
CA ALA A 102 -8.34 25.94 -5.91
C ALA A 102 -9.41 25.82 -4.81
N PHE A 103 -9.31 24.79 -3.97
CA PHE A 103 -10.21 24.54 -2.85
C PHE A 103 -10.26 25.71 -1.86
N MET A 104 -9.11 26.30 -1.53
CA MET A 104 -9.03 27.47 -0.65
C MET A 104 -9.78 28.70 -1.17
N ARG A 105 -9.93 28.83 -2.49
CA ARG A 105 -10.63 29.95 -3.12
C ARG A 105 -12.14 29.71 -3.18
N ALA A 106 -12.54 28.50 -3.56
CA ALA A 106 -13.93 28.12 -3.70
C ALA A 106 -14.09 26.60 -3.54
N PRO A 107 -14.35 26.12 -2.30
CA PRO A 107 -14.63 24.71 -2.06
C PRO A 107 -15.83 24.23 -2.89
N SER A 108 -15.74 23.03 -3.45
CA SER A 108 -16.82 22.41 -4.21
C SER A 108 -16.72 20.90 -4.19
N ASP A 109 -17.81 20.22 -4.53
CA ASP A 109 -17.87 18.76 -4.55
C ASP A 109 -16.84 18.14 -5.51
N ALA A 110 -16.70 18.70 -6.72
CA ALA A 110 -15.71 18.18 -7.68
C ALA A 110 -14.26 18.36 -7.21
N LEU A 111 -13.94 19.47 -6.54
CA LEU A 111 -12.61 19.67 -5.95
C LEU A 111 -12.36 18.70 -4.81
N SER A 112 -13.35 18.45 -3.95
CA SER A 112 -13.25 17.41 -2.92
C SER A 112 -13.08 16.02 -3.53
N SER A 113 -13.78 15.69 -4.63
CA SER A 113 -13.56 14.43 -5.35
C SER A 113 -12.14 14.32 -5.93
N ALA A 114 -11.63 15.41 -6.52
CA ALA A 114 -10.27 15.46 -7.07
C ALA A 114 -9.20 15.31 -5.97
N LEU A 115 -9.35 16.04 -4.86
CA LEU A 115 -8.50 15.94 -3.68
C LEU A 115 -8.54 14.55 -3.06
N ALA A 116 -9.73 13.97 -2.89
CA ALA A 116 -9.87 12.62 -2.38
C ALA A 116 -9.07 11.61 -3.23
N THR A 117 -9.22 11.69 -4.55
CA THR A 117 -8.48 10.79 -5.46
C THR A 117 -6.97 11.04 -5.38
N ALA A 118 -6.53 12.29 -5.37
CA ALA A 118 -5.11 12.64 -5.30
C ALA A 118 -4.48 12.19 -3.98
N TYR A 119 -5.12 12.45 -2.83
CA TYR A 119 -4.65 12.01 -1.51
C TYR A 119 -4.60 10.49 -1.39
N HIS A 120 -5.61 9.78 -1.88
CA HIS A 120 -5.63 8.32 -1.87
C HIS A 120 -4.47 7.75 -2.69
N GLN A 121 -4.26 8.25 -3.91
CA GLN A 121 -3.16 7.81 -4.76
C GLN A 121 -1.79 8.16 -4.16
N LEU A 122 -1.66 9.35 -3.57
CA LEU A 122 -0.43 9.78 -2.88
C LEU A 122 -0.13 8.87 -1.68
N ALA A 123 -1.13 8.47 -0.88
CA ALA A 123 -0.94 7.56 0.24
C ALA A 123 -0.33 6.22 -0.21
N PHE A 124 -0.91 5.61 -1.26
CA PHE A 124 -0.40 4.36 -1.80
C PHE A 124 0.97 4.51 -2.48
N GLN A 125 1.20 5.60 -3.20
CA GLN A 125 2.51 5.89 -3.79
C GLN A 125 3.59 6.01 -2.70
N THR A 126 3.28 6.72 -1.60
CA THR A 126 4.19 6.87 -0.46
C THR A 126 4.51 5.51 0.18
N LEU A 127 3.50 4.65 0.37
CA LEU A 127 3.70 3.29 0.87
C LEU A 127 4.56 2.43 -0.07
N ALA A 128 4.28 2.48 -1.37
CA ALA A 128 5.00 1.70 -2.38
C ALA A 128 6.47 2.12 -2.48
N ASP A 129 6.76 3.42 -2.38
CA ASP A 129 8.13 3.93 -2.42
C ASP A 129 8.94 3.52 -1.20
N GLN A 130 8.32 3.51 -0.01
CA GLN A 130 8.96 2.96 1.18
C GLN A 130 9.31 1.49 1.01
N VAL A 131 8.36 0.66 0.55
CA VAL A 131 8.62 -0.77 0.34
C VAL A 131 9.77 -0.96 -0.65
N ARG A 132 9.79 -0.20 -1.76
CA ARG A 132 10.90 -0.24 -2.72
C ARG A 132 12.23 0.14 -2.09
N GLN A 133 12.25 1.19 -1.26
CA GLN A 133 13.46 1.62 -0.57
C GLN A 133 13.96 0.55 0.41
N SER A 134 13.09 0.01 1.25
CA SER A 134 13.42 -1.05 2.22
C SER A 134 13.94 -2.30 1.54
N VAL A 135 13.30 -2.76 0.46
CA VAL A 135 13.75 -3.93 -0.29
C VAL A 135 15.11 -3.69 -0.95
N ARG A 136 15.36 -2.50 -1.51
CA ARG A 136 16.65 -2.14 -2.14
C ARG A 136 17.81 -1.98 -1.15
N ALA A 137 17.54 -1.57 0.08
CA ALA A 137 18.55 -1.33 1.10
C ALA A 137 19.22 -2.63 1.59
N VAL A 138 18.52 -3.77 1.51
CA VAL A 138 19.06 -5.07 1.92
C VAL A 138 20.09 -5.57 0.90
N ARG A 139 21.34 -5.76 1.35
CA ARG A 139 22.44 -6.24 0.48
C ARG A 139 22.10 -7.52 -0.26
N GLY A 140 21.43 -8.45 0.40
CA GLY A 140 20.97 -9.72 -0.18
C GLY A 140 19.94 -9.59 -1.30
N ASN A 141 19.33 -8.42 -1.48
CA ASN A 141 18.31 -8.17 -2.50
C ASN A 141 18.85 -7.43 -3.74
N GLN A 142 20.11 -6.98 -3.73
CA GLN A 142 20.66 -6.16 -4.80
C GLN A 142 20.67 -6.85 -6.17
N TRP A 143 20.75 -8.19 -6.19
CA TRP A 143 20.68 -8.99 -7.41
C TRP A 143 19.36 -8.84 -8.16
N MET A 144 18.26 -8.49 -7.48
CA MET A 144 16.96 -8.28 -8.13
C MET A 144 16.89 -6.96 -8.92
N PHE A 145 17.77 -6.00 -8.65
CA PHE A 145 17.69 -4.64 -9.23
C PHE A 145 18.87 -4.25 -10.10
N ARG A 146 19.99 -4.98 -10.02
CA ARG A 146 21.19 -4.74 -10.83
C ARG A 146 21.30 -5.78 -11.94
N MET A 147 20.33 -5.79 -12.83
CA MET A 147 20.38 -6.62 -14.03
C MET A 147 20.64 -5.74 -15.25
N GLY A 148 21.87 -5.82 -15.77
CA GLY A 148 22.29 -5.18 -17.02
C GLY A 148 22.20 -6.15 -18.19
N HIS A 149 23.13 -7.10 -18.25
CA HIS A 149 23.14 -8.15 -19.27
C HIS A 149 22.63 -9.49 -18.70
N PRO A 150 21.89 -10.32 -19.47
CA PRO A 150 21.44 -11.63 -19.00
C PRO A 150 22.55 -12.54 -18.46
N ALA A 151 23.77 -12.44 -19.01
CA ALA A 151 24.94 -13.19 -18.53
C ALA A 151 25.42 -12.78 -17.12
N ASP A 152 25.02 -11.59 -16.65
CA ASP A 152 25.35 -11.09 -15.31
C ASP A 152 24.45 -11.68 -14.22
N TYR A 153 23.45 -12.50 -14.59
CA TYR A 153 22.61 -13.19 -13.61
C TYR A 153 23.48 -14.06 -12.70
N PRO A 154 23.43 -13.89 -11.37
CA PRO A 154 24.24 -14.68 -10.45
C PRO A 154 23.69 -16.10 -10.25
N LEU A 155 22.46 -16.37 -10.70
CA LEU A 155 21.84 -17.69 -10.58
C LEU A 155 22.58 -18.70 -11.46
N ARG A 156 22.77 -19.91 -10.92
CA ARG A 156 23.48 -21.02 -11.56
C ARG A 156 22.66 -22.29 -11.40
N ILE A 157 22.68 -23.13 -12.43
CA ILE A 157 22.10 -24.48 -12.35
C ILE A 157 23.03 -25.35 -11.50
N HIS A 158 22.45 -26.09 -10.55
CA HIS A 158 23.21 -27.01 -9.72
C HIS A 158 23.82 -28.15 -10.58
N PRO A 159 25.11 -28.50 -10.44
CA PRO A 159 25.77 -29.48 -11.33
C PRO A 159 25.07 -30.83 -11.44
N ARG A 160 24.42 -31.29 -10.36
CA ARG A 160 23.63 -32.54 -10.37
C ARG A 160 22.51 -32.55 -11.43
N LEU A 161 21.95 -31.40 -11.79
CA LEU A 161 20.90 -31.32 -12.83
C LEU A 161 21.47 -31.44 -14.24
N LEU A 162 22.80 -31.37 -14.40
CA LEU A 162 23.52 -31.45 -15.67
C LEU A 162 24.14 -32.83 -15.90
N THR A 163 24.01 -33.76 -14.95
CA THR A 163 24.55 -35.12 -15.07
C THR A 163 23.39 -36.09 -15.22
N ARG A 164 23.46 -36.98 -16.22
CA ARG A 164 22.47 -38.04 -16.41
C ARG A 164 22.56 -39.07 -15.29
N ASP A 165 21.40 -39.57 -14.84
CA ASP A 165 21.30 -40.67 -13.90
C ASP A 165 21.60 -42.03 -14.59
N ALA A 166 21.55 -43.12 -13.82
CA ALA A 166 21.83 -44.48 -14.32
C ALA A 166 20.99 -44.86 -15.55
N ASP A 167 19.74 -44.37 -15.62
CA ASP A 167 18.80 -44.59 -16.71
C ASP A 167 19.03 -43.65 -17.92
N GLN A 168 20.18 -42.97 -17.98
CA GLN A 168 20.56 -42.02 -19.03
C GLN A 168 19.65 -40.78 -19.18
N ALA A 169 18.76 -40.53 -18.21
CA ALA A 169 17.90 -39.35 -18.16
C ALA A 169 18.51 -38.25 -17.27
N PHE A 170 18.31 -36.99 -17.61
CA PHE A 170 18.62 -35.87 -16.71
C PHE A 170 17.62 -35.81 -15.53
N PRO A 171 18.09 -35.51 -14.30
CA PRO A 171 17.22 -35.39 -13.14
C PRO A 171 16.16 -34.29 -13.31
N ILE A 172 15.01 -34.50 -12.66
CA ILE A 172 13.98 -33.45 -12.51
C ILE A 172 14.12 -32.87 -11.11
N LEU A 173 14.33 -31.56 -11.02
CA LEU A 173 14.10 -30.81 -9.78
C LEU A 173 12.59 -30.58 -9.64
N GLN A 174 12.01 -31.09 -8.55
CA GLN A 174 10.64 -30.76 -8.15
C GLN A 174 10.68 -29.78 -6.98
N GLU A 175 9.98 -28.66 -7.15
CA GLU A 175 9.60 -27.77 -6.06
C GLU A 175 8.13 -28.05 -5.71
N ALA A 176 7.84 -28.27 -4.44
CA ALA A 176 6.48 -28.43 -3.93
C ALA A 176 6.27 -27.44 -2.78
N THR A 177 5.38 -26.48 -2.98
CA THR A 177 5.24 -25.31 -2.11
C THR A 177 3.82 -25.21 -1.56
N PRO A 178 3.64 -25.24 -0.22
CA PRO A 178 2.33 -25.02 0.40
C PRO A 178 1.85 -23.58 0.17
N VAL A 179 0.56 -23.34 0.32
CA VAL A 179 0.01 -21.98 0.24
C VAL A 179 -0.02 -21.32 1.61
N ARG A 180 0.14 -20.01 1.62
CA ARG A 180 -0.01 -19.18 2.83
C ARG A 180 -1.50 -19.02 3.14
N MET A 181 -1.89 -19.31 4.38
CA MET A 181 -3.20 -18.97 4.94
C MET A 181 -3.02 -18.00 6.10
N ASP A 182 -3.73 -16.88 6.02
CA ASP A 182 -3.71 -15.84 7.04
C ASP A 182 -4.86 -16.11 8.03
N LEU A 183 -4.56 -16.61 9.22
CA LEU A 183 -5.54 -16.88 10.28
C LEU A 183 -5.95 -15.60 11.00
N SER A 184 -5.02 -14.66 11.14
CA SER A 184 -5.30 -13.27 11.48
C SER A 184 -4.61 -12.37 10.46
N HIS A 185 -5.29 -11.29 10.08
CA HIS A 185 -4.79 -10.36 9.09
C HIS A 185 -4.86 -8.93 9.61
N SER A 186 -3.78 -8.18 9.43
CA SER A 186 -3.73 -6.74 9.60
C SER A 186 -4.19 -5.94 8.35
N GLY A 187 -4.79 -6.57 7.33
CA GLY A 187 -5.29 -5.93 6.10
C GLY A 187 -4.21 -5.50 5.09
N TRP A 188 -3.66 -6.45 4.32
CA TRP A 188 -2.53 -6.34 3.38
C TRP A 188 -1.25 -5.66 3.92
N SER A 189 -1.11 -5.56 5.24
CA SER A 189 -0.24 -4.55 5.86
C SER A 189 0.97 -5.08 6.60
N ASP A 190 1.21 -6.38 6.70
CA ASP A 190 2.43 -6.90 7.33
C ASP A 190 3.68 -6.35 6.62
N ILE A 191 3.70 -6.38 5.28
CA ILE A 191 4.80 -5.82 4.48
C ILE A 191 4.89 -4.30 4.62
N PHE A 192 3.77 -3.60 4.74
CA PHE A 192 3.77 -2.15 4.92
C PHE A 192 4.27 -1.79 6.32
N PHE A 193 3.72 -2.36 7.38
CA PHE A 193 4.15 -2.10 8.76
C PHE A 193 5.60 -2.48 9.03
N LEU A 194 6.07 -3.61 8.48
CA LEU A 194 7.49 -4.01 8.56
C LEU A 194 8.40 -3.09 7.73
N GLY A 195 7.90 -2.55 6.61
CA GLY A 195 8.62 -1.61 5.77
C GLY A 195 8.62 -0.18 6.29
N MET A 196 7.69 0.15 7.20
CA MET A 196 7.50 1.47 7.83
C MET A 196 8.15 1.54 9.21
N ASP A 197 8.09 2.73 9.79
CA ASP A 197 8.51 3.09 11.15
C ASP A 197 7.46 2.71 12.24
N PHE A 198 6.57 1.76 11.95
CA PHE A 198 5.61 1.19 12.91
C PHE A 198 5.48 -0.36 12.78
N PRO A 199 6.56 -1.12 13.03
CA PRO A 199 6.55 -2.59 12.86
C PRO A 199 5.64 -3.31 13.86
N ALA A 200 5.34 -2.71 15.00
CA ALA A 200 4.42 -3.27 15.99
C ALA A 200 2.97 -3.43 15.46
N GLY A 201 2.62 -2.74 14.37
CA GLY A 201 1.36 -2.90 13.65
C GLY A 201 1.26 -4.18 12.81
N ALA A 202 2.39 -4.86 12.54
CA ALA A 202 2.43 -6.11 11.78
C ALA A 202 2.00 -7.33 12.63
N GLN A 203 0.82 -7.26 13.26
CA GLN A 203 0.27 -8.34 14.07
C GLN A 203 -0.50 -9.32 13.20
N VAL A 204 0.20 -10.33 12.69
CA VAL A 204 -0.37 -11.36 11.81
C VAL A 204 0.01 -12.75 12.28
N LEU A 205 -0.91 -13.68 12.09
CA LEU A 205 -0.67 -15.11 12.31
C LEU A 205 -0.96 -15.84 11.01
N ASN A 206 0.11 -16.30 10.37
CA ASN A 206 0.05 -16.97 9.09
C ASN A 206 0.62 -18.38 9.23
N ILE A 207 0.03 -19.32 8.49
CA ILE A 207 0.51 -20.69 8.44
C ILE A 207 0.63 -21.15 6.98
N SER A 208 1.56 -22.07 6.74
CA SER A 208 1.65 -22.79 5.47
C SER A 208 0.72 -23.99 5.52
N VAL A 209 -0.16 -24.10 4.53
CA VAL A 209 -1.13 -25.20 4.45
C VAL A 209 -1.07 -25.91 3.10
N ASP A 210 -1.21 -27.22 3.20
CA ASP A 210 -1.46 -28.10 2.07
C ASP A 210 -2.96 -28.19 1.79
N LEU A 211 -3.34 -28.41 0.54
CA LEU A 211 -4.73 -28.45 0.10
C LEU A 211 -5.10 -29.84 -0.44
N CYS A 212 -6.39 -30.16 -0.40
CA CYS A 212 -6.99 -31.30 -1.08
C CYS A 212 -8.40 -30.95 -1.55
N VAL A 213 -8.90 -31.68 -2.56
CA VAL A 213 -10.32 -31.60 -2.93
C VAL A 213 -11.11 -32.61 -2.12
N ARG A 214 -11.99 -32.08 -1.26
CA ARG A 214 -12.87 -32.88 -0.39
C ARG A 214 -13.69 -33.89 -1.21
N GLY A 215 -13.66 -35.15 -0.79
CA GLY A 215 -14.40 -36.25 -1.42
C GLY A 215 -13.72 -36.86 -2.66
N ARG A 216 -12.62 -36.26 -3.13
CA ARG A 216 -11.78 -36.82 -4.22
C ARG A 216 -10.44 -37.32 -3.69
N ASP A 217 -9.77 -36.49 -2.90
CA ASP A 217 -8.40 -36.72 -2.47
C ASP A 217 -8.38 -37.27 -1.03
N ALA A 218 -7.54 -38.28 -0.77
CA ALA A 218 -7.44 -38.93 0.54
C ALA A 218 -6.57 -38.18 1.54
N THR A 219 -5.64 -37.34 1.06
CA THR A 219 -4.69 -36.57 1.86
C THR A 219 -4.49 -35.16 1.29
N THR A 220 -3.99 -34.24 2.11
CA THR A 220 -3.53 -32.92 1.67
C THR A 220 -2.14 -33.01 1.07
N ARG A 221 -1.85 -32.13 0.10
CA ARG A 221 -0.52 -31.94 -0.49
C ARG A 221 -0.27 -30.46 -0.85
N PRO A 222 0.98 -30.05 -1.03
CA PRO A 222 1.30 -28.72 -1.57
C PRO A 222 0.60 -28.53 -2.92
N PRO A 223 -0.21 -27.48 -3.10
CA PRO A 223 -0.98 -27.30 -4.33
C PRO A 223 -0.17 -26.64 -5.46
N VAL A 224 0.97 -26.02 -5.12
CA VAL A 224 1.88 -25.41 -6.10
C VAL A 224 3.05 -26.34 -6.30
N GLU A 225 3.19 -26.85 -7.51
CA GLU A 225 4.32 -27.69 -7.93
C GLU A 225 4.98 -27.07 -9.16
N ALA A 226 6.31 -27.03 -9.16
CA ALA A 226 7.10 -26.64 -10.30
C ALA A 226 8.16 -27.73 -10.58
N TYR A 227 8.40 -27.98 -11.86
CA TYR A 227 9.35 -28.99 -12.30
C TYR A 227 10.35 -28.35 -13.25
N LEU A 228 11.63 -28.60 -13.01
CA LEU A 228 12.72 -28.17 -13.86
C LEU A 228 13.55 -29.37 -14.27
N ARG A 229 13.76 -29.54 -15.57
CA ARG A 229 14.73 -30.48 -16.13
C ARG A 229 15.58 -29.72 -17.13
N VAL A 230 16.89 -29.90 -17.04
CA VAL A 230 17.80 -29.50 -18.12
C VAL A 230 17.84 -30.64 -19.12
N ILE A 231 17.68 -30.30 -20.39
CA ILE A 231 17.84 -31.23 -21.51
C ILE A 231 18.99 -30.73 -22.38
N ASP A 232 19.59 -31.64 -23.14
CA ASP A 232 20.42 -31.29 -24.28
C ASP A 232 19.57 -30.67 -25.40
N GLU A 233 20.21 -29.88 -26.28
CA GLU A 233 19.62 -29.42 -27.54
C GLU A 233 19.38 -30.57 -28.53
#